data_AF-A0A6V7U1E0-F1
#
_entry.id   AF-A0A6V7U1E0-F1
#
_cell.length_a   1.000
_cell.length_b   1.000
_cell.length_c   1.000
_cell.angle_alpha   90.00
_cell.angle_beta   90.00
_cell.angle_gamma   90.00
#
_symmetry.space_group_name_H-M   'P 1'
#
loop_
_entity.id
_entity.type
_entity.pdbx_description
1 polymer ?
#
loop_
_entity_poly.entity_id
_entity_poly.type
_entity_poly.pdbx_seq_one_letter_code
_entity_poly.pdbx_strand_id
1 'polypeptide(L)'
;MILNKVKAVNIRKTYTKYYRIFYLILVVFVMIYLIQIRGSMSLNLYKTTTTFLSQSINKSFIKSKIKPIILGWNDFIEFGNIMVILTGMYNITECPYECEYTTNKDLQMNASVIIFSIRNEHKELPKSRSSKQLYVFCLHESPSYTYEYFKVN
;
A
#
# COMPACT_ATOMS: atom_id res chain seq x y z
N MET A 1 65.36 29.82 -6.29
CA MET A 1 64.51 28.59 -6.28
C MET A 1 63.38 28.62 -5.24
N ILE A 2 63.44 29.44 -4.18
CA ILE A 2 62.44 29.46 -3.08
C ILE A 2 61.13 30.20 -3.46
N LEU A 3 61.21 31.26 -4.27
CA LEU A 3 60.03 32.04 -4.69
C LEU A 3 58.98 31.22 -5.46
N ASN A 4 59.42 30.24 -6.27
CA ASN A 4 58.53 29.40 -7.08
C ASN A 4 57.70 28.42 -6.23
N LYS A 5 58.23 27.97 -5.07
CA LYS A 5 57.49 27.08 -4.16
C LYS A 5 56.36 27.81 -3.43
N VAL A 6 56.56 29.07 -3.02
CA VAL A 6 55.53 29.85 -2.30
C VAL A 6 54.35 30.17 -3.21
N LYS A 7 54.61 30.52 -4.48
CA LYS A 7 53.55 30.78 -5.48
C LYS A 7 52.71 29.53 -5.77
N ALA A 8 53.36 28.36 -5.91
CA ALA A 8 52.67 27.08 -6.15
C ALA A 8 51.78 26.63 -4.97
N VAL A 9 52.20 26.86 -3.73
CA VAL A 9 51.41 26.52 -2.53
C VAL A 9 50.16 27.42 -2.42
N ASN A 10 50.29 28.70 -2.74
CA ASN A 10 49.16 29.63 -2.66
C ASN A 10 48.12 29.35 -3.75
N ILE A 11 48.58 29.01 -4.97
CA ILE A 11 47.71 28.59 -6.07
C ILE A 11 46.93 27.31 -5.69
N ARG A 12 47.59 26.30 -5.11
CA ARG A 12 46.95 25.04 -4.71
C ARG A 12 45.86 25.26 -3.64
N LYS A 13 46.07 26.14 -2.67
CA LYS A 13 45.06 26.48 -1.64
C LYS A 13 43.82 27.17 -2.23
N THR A 14 44.03 28.04 -3.22
CA THR A 14 42.94 28.73 -3.93
C THR A 14 42.09 27.76 -4.72
N TYR A 15 42.70 26.84 -5.48
CA TYR A 15 41.97 25.80 -6.23
C TYR A 15 41.15 24.87 -5.33
N THR A 16 41.68 24.47 -4.17
CA THR A 16 40.92 23.64 -3.20
C THR A 16 39.69 24.35 -2.66
N LYS A 17 39.75 25.67 -2.46
CA LYS A 17 38.60 26.47 -2.01
C LYS A 17 37.50 26.54 -3.08
N TYR A 18 37.87 26.76 -4.34
CA TYR A 18 36.91 26.76 -5.46
C TYR A 18 36.26 25.39 -5.67
N TYR A 19 37.03 24.31 -5.57
CA TYR A 19 36.49 22.95 -5.71
C TYR A 19 35.46 22.61 -4.62
N ARG A 20 35.73 23.01 -3.37
CA ARG A 20 34.77 22.83 -2.26
C ARG A 20 33.47 23.62 -2.47
N ILE A 21 33.56 24.85 -2.98
CA ILE A 21 32.38 25.67 -3.27
C ILE A 21 31.57 25.05 -4.42
N PHE A 22 32.24 24.61 -5.49
CA PHE A 22 31.59 23.95 -6.61
C PHE A 22 30.87 22.65 -6.19
N TYR A 23 31.53 21.83 -5.36
CA TYR A 23 30.93 20.60 -4.84
C TYR A 23 29.66 20.86 -4.02
N LEU A 24 29.67 21.88 -3.14
CA LEU A 24 28.49 22.25 -2.37
C LEU A 24 27.32 22.68 -3.27
N ILE A 25 27.59 23.48 -4.31
CA ILE A 25 26.58 23.91 -5.28
C ILE A 25 25.98 22.69 -6.01
N LEU A 26 26.82 21.74 -6.41
CA LEU A 26 26.38 20.52 -7.10
C LEU A 26 25.47 19.66 -6.21
N VAL A 27 25.82 19.48 -4.93
CA VAL A 27 24.98 18.74 -3.97
C VAL A 27 23.62 19.40 -3.79
N VAL A 28 23.57 20.73 -3.66
CA VAL A 28 22.28 21.45 -3.55
C VAL A 28 21.42 21.27 -4.80
N PHE A 29 22.02 21.35 -5.99
CA PHE A 29 21.30 21.12 -7.25
C PHE A 29 20.72 19.70 -7.34
N VAL A 30 21.49 18.68 -6.97
CA VAL A 30 21.03 17.29 -6.95
C VAL A 30 19.87 17.12 -5.96
N MET A 31 19.95 17.72 -4.77
CA MET A 31 18.87 17.64 -3.78
C MET A 31 17.57 18.30 -4.27
N ILE A 32 17.65 19.46 -4.92
CA ILE A 32 16.48 20.13 -5.51
C ILE A 32 15.86 19.26 -6.61
N TYR A 33 16.68 18.67 -7.48
CA TYR A 33 16.22 17.78 -8.54
C TYR A 33 15.50 16.54 -8.00
N LEU A 34 16.03 15.91 -6.94
CA LEU A 34 15.41 14.76 -6.28
C LEU A 34 14.05 15.10 -5.65
N ILE A 35 13.91 16.31 -5.06
CA ILE A 35 12.63 16.79 -4.51
C ILE A 35 11.59 16.95 -5.62
N GLN A 36 11.96 17.50 -6.78
CA GLN A 36 11.05 17.67 -7.92
C GLN A 36 10.58 16.34 -8.51
N ILE A 37 11.47 15.34 -8.63
CA ILE A 37 11.08 13.99 -9.08
C ILE A 37 10.06 13.37 -8.12
N ARG A 38 10.30 13.49 -6.80
CA ARG A 38 9.39 12.94 -5.79
C ARG A 38 8.01 13.60 -5.81
N GLY A 39 7.94 14.91 -6.07
CA GLY A 39 6.68 15.64 -6.25
C GLY A 39 5.92 15.29 -7.54
N SER A 40 6.64 15.02 -8.63
CA SER A 40 6.04 14.60 -9.91
C SER A 40 5.46 13.19 -9.86
N MET A 41 6.11 12.27 -9.13
CA MET A 41 5.67 10.88 -9.00
C MET A 41 4.43 10.72 -8.12
N SER A 42 4.28 11.55 -7.06
CA SER A 42 3.09 11.52 -6.20
C SER A 42 1.84 12.11 -6.87
N LEU A 43 2.00 13.08 -7.78
CA LEU A 43 0.87 13.69 -8.48
C LEU A 43 0.31 12.83 -9.61
N ASN A 44 1.18 12.07 -10.29
CA ASN A 44 0.76 11.20 -11.39
C ASN A 44 0.12 9.89 -10.91
N LEU A 45 0.41 9.43 -9.69
CA LEU A 45 -0.26 8.26 -9.10
C LEU A 45 -1.71 8.55 -8.66
N TYR A 46 -2.01 9.82 -8.34
CA TYR A 46 -3.36 10.26 -7.93
C TYR A 46 -4.30 10.50 -9.13
N LYS A 47 -3.74 10.88 -10.29
CA LYS A 47 -4.52 11.15 -11.51
C LYS A 47 -4.98 9.90 -12.25
N THR A 48 -4.26 8.78 -12.17
CA THR A 48 -4.66 7.54 -12.86
C THR A 48 -5.61 6.66 -12.06
N THR A 49 -5.70 6.83 -10.73
CA THR A 49 -6.64 6.08 -9.89
C THR A 49 -8.04 6.70 -9.83
N THR A 50 -8.17 8.00 -10.11
CA THR A 50 -9.46 8.71 -10.03
C THR A 50 -10.34 8.54 -11.26
N THR A 51 -9.81 8.15 -12.42
CA THR A 51 -10.60 7.97 -13.64
C THR A 51 -11.24 6.58 -13.77
N PHE A 52 -10.77 5.56 -13.04
CA PHE A 52 -11.34 4.20 -13.10
C PHE A 52 -12.44 3.90 -12.07
N LEU A 53 -12.64 4.76 -11.06
CA LEU A 53 -13.65 4.58 -10.00
C LEU A 53 -14.87 5.51 -10.13
N SER A 54 -14.94 6.34 -11.17
CA SER A 54 -16.08 7.22 -11.46
C SER A 54 -17.19 6.53 -12.28
N GLN A 55 -17.41 5.23 -12.11
CA GLN A 55 -18.74 4.69 -12.41
C GLN A 55 -19.63 5.10 -11.23
N SER A 56 -20.39 6.18 -11.43
CA SER A 56 -21.44 6.60 -10.52
C SER A 56 -22.48 5.48 -10.44
N ILE A 57 -22.32 4.58 -9.48
CA ILE A 57 -23.37 3.67 -9.08
C ILE A 57 -24.49 4.58 -8.56
N ASN A 58 -25.57 4.68 -9.35
CA ASN A 58 -26.76 5.43 -8.99
C ASN A 58 -27.17 5.06 -7.56
N LYS A 59 -26.91 5.96 -6.60
CA LYS A 59 -27.25 5.84 -5.18
C LYS A 59 -28.75 6.06 -4.97
N SER A 60 -29.59 5.32 -5.68
CA SER A 60 -30.96 5.06 -5.25
C SER A 60 -30.98 3.73 -4.50
N PHE A 61 -30.12 3.59 -3.49
CA PHE A 61 -30.19 2.44 -2.59
C PHE A 61 -31.25 2.75 -1.55
N ILE A 62 -32.39 2.08 -1.69
CA ILE A 62 -33.43 1.96 -0.68
C ILE A 62 -32.73 1.73 0.66
N LYS A 63 -32.98 2.60 1.64
CA LYS A 63 -32.48 2.50 3.02
C LYS A 63 -33.06 1.23 3.66
N SER A 64 -32.51 0.08 3.30
CA SER A 64 -32.75 -1.18 3.99
C SER A 64 -32.23 -1.01 5.41
N LYS A 65 -33.11 -1.16 6.40
CA LYS A 65 -32.71 -1.19 7.82
C LYS A 65 -31.79 -2.37 8.15
N ILE A 66 -31.66 -3.34 7.24
CA ILE A 66 -30.85 -4.54 7.44
C ILE A 66 -29.45 -4.26 6.90
N LYS A 67 -28.46 -4.30 7.80
CA LYS A 67 -27.04 -4.19 7.47
C LYS A 67 -26.58 -5.54 6.89
N PRO A 68 -25.94 -5.58 5.71
CA PRO A 68 -25.38 -6.82 5.19
C PRO A 68 -24.27 -7.34 6.11
N ILE A 69 -24.30 -8.65 6.38
CA ILE A 69 -23.29 -9.33 7.19
C ILE A 69 -22.14 -9.79 6.27
N ILE A 70 -20.92 -9.44 6.66
CA ILE A 70 -19.66 -9.90 6.06
C ILE A 70 -19.00 -10.85 7.06
N LEU A 71 -18.88 -12.12 6.66
CA LEU A 71 -18.34 -13.19 7.48
C LEU A 71 -16.90 -13.53 7.04
N GLY A 72 -15.94 -13.48 7.96
CA GLY A 72 -14.61 -14.05 7.76
C GLY A 72 -14.57 -15.53 8.10
N TRP A 73 -14.26 -16.37 7.12
CA TRP A 73 -14.42 -17.81 7.24
C TRP A 73 -13.26 -18.51 7.95
N ASN A 74 -12.04 -18.15 7.59
CA ASN A 74 -10.83 -18.81 8.05
C ASN A 74 -9.74 -17.79 8.41
N ASP A 75 -8.73 -18.33 9.08
CA ASP A 75 -7.62 -17.55 9.56
C ASP A 75 -6.62 -17.25 8.44
N PHE A 76 -6.01 -16.09 8.58
CA PHE A 76 -4.82 -15.68 7.89
C PHE A 76 -3.60 -15.95 8.78
N ILE A 77 -2.52 -16.42 8.16
CA ILE A 77 -1.27 -16.81 8.83
C ILE A 77 -0.83 -15.72 9.79
N GLU A 78 -0.55 -16.06 11.06
CA GLU A 78 0.02 -15.17 12.08
C GLU A 78 -0.84 -13.96 12.52
N PHE A 79 -1.92 -13.62 11.81
CA PHE A 79 -2.75 -12.45 12.08
C PHE A 79 -4.18 -12.77 12.55
N GLY A 80 -4.49 -14.05 12.77
CA GLY A 80 -5.83 -14.49 13.19
C GLY A 80 -6.82 -14.49 12.04
N ASN A 81 -8.11 -14.24 12.29
CA ASN A 81 -9.13 -14.31 11.24
C ASN A 81 -8.88 -13.28 10.12
N ILE A 82 -9.19 -13.64 8.87
CA ILE A 82 -9.07 -12.75 7.69
C ILE A 82 -9.76 -11.38 7.89
N MET A 83 -10.78 -11.28 8.76
CA MET A 83 -11.39 -10.00 9.12
C MET A 83 -10.41 -9.00 9.72
N VAL A 84 -9.46 -9.43 10.55
CA VAL A 84 -8.50 -8.53 11.21
C VAL A 84 -7.70 -7.74 10.18
N ILE A 85 -7.30 -8.41 9.10
CA ILE A 85 -6.58 -7.78 7.99
C ILE A 85 -7.48 -6.85 7.21
N LEU A 86 -8.69 -7.28 6.89
CA LEU A 86 -9.60 -6.47 6.08
C LEU A 86 -10.09 -5.22 6.80
N THR A 87 -10.35 -5.30 8.11
CA THR A 87 -10.81 -4.15 8.89
C THR A 87 -9.66 -3.31 9.44
N GLY A 88 -8.48 -3.90 9.64
CA GLY A 88 -7.30 -3.21 10.14
C GLY A 88 -6.45 -2.51 9.08
N MET A 89 -6.32 -3.09 7.88
CA MET A 89 -5.52 -2.49 6.79
C MET A 89 -6.30 -1.46 5.97
N TYR A 90 -7.60 -1.67 5.81
CA TYR A 90 -8.46 -0.75 5.08
C TYR A 90 -9.24 0.04 6.12
N ASN A 91 -9.10 1.37 6.10
CA ASN A 91 -9.82 2.25 7.01
C ASN A 91 -11.34 2.10 6.78
N ILE A 92 -11.99 1.17 7.48
CA ILE A 92 -13.41 0.84 7.32
C ILE A 92 -14.35 2.01 7.64
N THR A 93 -13.83 3.06 8.29
CA THR A 93 -14.59 4.32 8.50
C THR A 93 -14.90 5.05 7.19
N GLU A 94 -14.19 4.74 6.11
CA GLU A 94 -14.41 5.33 4.77
C GLU A 94 -15.36 4.50 3.90
N CYS A 95 -15.85 3.35 4.38
CA CYS A 95 -16.78 2.52 3.62
C CYS A 95 -18.17 3.20 3.55
N PRO A 96 -18.71 3.48 2.34
CA PRO A 96 -20.01 4.12 2.20
C PRO A 96 -21.20 3.20 2.54
N TYR A 97 -20.92 1.94 2.88
CA TYR A 97 -21.91 0.92 3.25
C TYR A 97 -21.81 0.59 4.74
N GLU A 98 -22.94 0.61 5.43
CA GLU A 98 -23.03 0.12 6.81
C GLU A 98 -23.13 -1.42 6.80
N CYS A 99 -22.00 -2.09 7.04
CA CYS A 99 -21.92 -3.56 7.11
C CYS A 99 -21.69 -4.04 8.55
N GLU A 100 -22.11 -5.26 8.86
CA GLU A 100 -21.73 -5.96 10.09
C GLU A 100 -20.64 -6.97 9.78
N TYR A 101 -19.49 -6.86 10.46
CA TYR A 101 -18.37 -7.79 10.29
C TYR A 101 -18.38 -8.81 11.42
N THR A 102 -18.25 -10.09 11.08
CA THR A 102 -18.27 -11.16 12.07
C THR A 102 -17.37 -12.33 11.68
N THR A 103 -16.97 -13.12 12.67
CA THR A 103 -16.30 -14.42 12.50
C THR A 103 -17.19 -15.58 12.95
N ASN A 104 -18.43 -15.29 13.38
CA ASN A 104 -19.38 -16.29 13.83
C ASN A 104 -19.95 -17.08 12.64
N LYS A 105 -19.55 -18.35 12.53
CA LYS A 105 -20.02 -19.25 11.46
C LYS A 105 -21.50 -19.64 11.57
N ASP A 106 -22.15 -19.45 12.72
CA ASP A 106 -23.59 -19.69 12.85
C ASP A 106 -24.42 -18.73 11.99
N LEU A 107 -23.86 -17.54 11.71
CA LEU A 107 -24.47 -16.54 10.84
C LEU A 107 -24.20 -16.79 9.35
N GLN A 108 -23.55 -17.91 9.00
CA GLN A 108 -23.18 -18.21 7.62
C GLN A 108 -24.37 -18.08 6.67
N MET A 109 -25.53 -18.68 6.96
CA MET A 109 -26.68 -18.62 6.02
C MET A 109 -27.29 -17.22 5.87
N ASN A 110 -27.06 -16.34 6.84
CA ASN A 110 -27.51 -14.94 6.84
C ASN A 110 -26.46 -13.98 6.27
N ALA A 111 -25.21 -14.43 6.12
CA ALA A 111 -24.12 -13.63 5.58
C ALA A 111 -24.39 -13.27 4.12
N SER A 112 -24.29 -11.98 3.80
CA SER A 112 -24.35 -11.53 2.41
C SER A 112 -23.04 -11.82 1.67
N VAL A 113 -21.91 -11.74 2.39
CA VAL A 113 -20.58 -12.02 1.87
C VAL A 113 -19.83 -12.94 2.83
N ILE A 114 -19.15 -13.94 2.28
CA ILE A 114 -18.21 -14.80 3.02
C ILE A 114 -16.83 -14.64 2.40
N ILE A 115 -15.84 -14.30 3.24
CA ILE A 115 -14.48 -14.03 2.81
C ILE A 115 -13.55 -15.14 3.29
N PHE A 116 -12.74 -15.64 2.36
CA PHE A 116 -11.78 -16.72 2.56
C PHE A 116 -10.36 -16.23 2.32
N SER A 117 -9.43 -16.59 3.19
CA SER A 117 -7.99 -16.52 2.94
C SER A 117 -7.53 -17.77 2.18
N ILE A 118 -6.99 -17.64 0.97
CA ILE A 118 -6.64 -18.79 0.09
C ILE A 118 -5.18 -19.24 0.09
N ARG A 119 -4.33 -18.62 0.91
CA ARG A 119 -2.90 -18.95 0.91
C ARG A 119 -2.59 -20.30 1.59
N ASN A 120 -3.43 -20.73 2.54
CA ASN A 120 -3.23 -21.94 3.31
C ASN A 120 -4.32 -22.98 3.06
N GLU A 121 -3.99 -24.23 3.39
CA GLU A 121 -4.89 -25.38 3.31
C GLU A 121 -6.23 -25.09 3.97
N HIS A 122 -7.29 -25.12 3.17
CA HIS A 122 -8.66 -24.88 3.62
C HIS A 122 -9.17 -26.13 4.31
N LYS A 123 -9.00 -26.20 5.63
CA LYS A 123 -9.44 -27.37 6.40
C LYS A 123 -10.93 -27.65 6.20
N GLU A 124 -11.76 -26.63 6.05
CA GLU A 124 -13.19 -26.80 5.76
C GLU A 124 -13.73 -25.61 4.95
N LEU A 125 -14.44 -25.88 3.85
CA LEU A 125 -15.35 -24.94 3.20
C LEU A 125 -16.78 -25.14 3.73
N PRO A 126 -17.67 -24.14 3.64
CA PRO A 126 -19.05 -24.30 4.07
C PRO A 126 -19.74 -25.39 3.24
N LYS A 127 -20.43 -26.32 3.90
CA LYS A 127 -21.08 -27.48 3.26
C LYS A 127 -22.26 -27.08 2.36
N SER A 128 -22.85 -25.93 2.62
CA SER A 128 -23.98 -25.38 1.89
C SER A 128 -23.78 -23.89 1.64
N ARG A 129 -24.52 -23.35 0.67
CA ARG A 129 -24.46 -21.94 0.29
C ARG A 129 -25.84 -21.48 -0.14
N SER A 130 -26.25 -20.30 0.30
CA SER A 130 -27.42 -19.61 -0.25
C SER A 130 -27.06 -18.94 -1.59
N SER A 131 -27.97 -19.00 -2.56
CA SER A 131 -27.78 -18.42 -3.89
C SER A 131 -27.55 -16.91 -3.87
N LYS A 132 -27.96 -16.24 -2.78
CA LYS A 132 -27.81 -14.79 -2.58
C LYS A 132 -26.47 -14.39 -1.97
N GLN A 133 -25.61 -15.35 -1.62
CA GLN A 133 -24.32 -15.08 -0.96
C GLN A 133 -23.21 -14.85 -1.97
N LEU A 134 -22.33 -13.91 -1.68
CA LEU A 134 -21.08 -13.72 -2.42
C LEU A 134 -19.92 -14.39 -1.68
N TYR A 135 -19.15 -15.22 -2.37
CA TYR A 135 -17.93 -15.81 -1.80
C TYR A 135 -16.74 -15.06 -2.39
N VAL A 136 -15.88 -14.54 -1.52
CA VAL A 136 -14.71 -13.75 -1.91
C VAL A 136 -13.47 -14.47 -1.44
N PHE A 137 -12.57 -14.75 -2.38
CA PHE A 137 -11.31 -15.43 -2.12
C PHE A 137 -10.19 -14.39 -2.14
N CYS A 138 -9.58 -14.17 -0.98
CA CYS A 138 -8.52 -13.20 -0.77
C CYS A 138 -7.18 -13.90 -0.67
N LEU A 139 -6.25 -13.48 -1.52
CA LEU A 139 -4.85 -13.84 -1.44
C LEU A 139 -4.07 -12.59 -1.03
N HIS A 140 -3.45 -12.63 0.15
CA HIS A 140 -2.52 -11.59 0.57
C HIS A 140 -1.10 -12.14 0.51
N GLU A 141 -0.37 -11.68 -0.49
CA GLU A 141 1.03 -12.00 -0.73
C GLU A 141 1.87 -10.74 -0.62
N SER A 142 3.11 -10.90 -0.15
CA SER A 142 4.10 -9.84 -0.23
C SER A 142 4.34 -9.51 -1.71
N PRO A 143 4.57 -8.23 -2.07
CA PRO A 143 4.91 -7.85 -3.43
C PRO A 143 6.03 -8.74 -3.98
N SER A 144 5.94 -9.12 -5.25
CA SER A 144 6.88 -10.05 -5.90
C SER A 144 8.35 -9.62 -5.73
N TYR A 145 8.60 -8.31 -5.67
CA TYR A 145 9.92 -7.70 -5.56
C TYR A 145 10.53 -7.72 -4.15
N THR A 146 9.78 -8.13 -3.12
CA THR A 146 10.30 -8.12 -1.74
C THR A 146 11.45 -9.13 -1.59
N TYR A 147 11.45 -10.23 -2.36
CA TYR A 147 12.53 -11.22 -2.34
C TYR A 147 13.84 -10.72 -2.95
N GLU A 148 13.78 -9.81 -3.94
CA GLU A 148 14.97 -9.27 -4.60
C GLU A 148 15.78 -8.35 -3.68
N TYR A 149 15.12 -7.61 -2.78
CA TYR A 149 15.79 -6.72 -1.83
C TYR A 149 16.50 -7.45 -0.68
N PHE A 150 16.14 -8.70 -0.39
CA PHE A 150 16.76 -9.51 0.67
C PHE A 150 17.81 -10.50 0.16
N LYS A 151 18.09 -10.53 -1.15
CA LYS A 151 19.33 -11.13 -1.68
C LYS A 151 20.50 -10.17 -1.44
N VAL A 152 20.86 -9.99 -0.17
CA VAL A 152 22.15 -9.39 0.19
C VAL A 152 23.11 -10.55 0.43
N ASN A 153 24.06 -10.70 -0.49
CA ASN A 153 25.24 -11.56 -0.35
C ASN A 153 26.08 -11.14 0.85
#